data_AF-A0A933N8Y1-F1
#
_entry.id   AF-A0A933N8Y1-F1
#
_cell.length_a   1.000
_cell.length_b   1.000
_cell.length_c   1.000
_cell.angle_alpha   90.00
_cell.angle_beta   90.00
_cell.angle_gamma   90.00
#
_symmetry.space_group_name_H-M   'P 1'
#
loop_
_entity.id
_entity.type
_entity.pdbx_description
1 polymer ?
#
loop_
_entity_poly.entity_id
_entity_poly.type
_entity_poly.pdbx_seq_one_letter_code
_entity_poly.pdbx_strand_id
1 'polypeptide(L)'
;MKERRVAAVPVLVLILAMSCESDRDRSRATPANRRDATTGDGSSRPAGDATRLQDGSEIFDSGSRDVGILDSTASDARADDSGVSDAGGAAIPFCVRGCSTAADCSSGSPAYDADNYECQTGVCVYSGCRSDDECRQSFASSAFVCRPSGSTSFCVESCSTAADCATTSAAYDEDNYECRNQSCVYLGCHDDVECQSSFQNTSYGCLKAELPPGAPLPDASRICTLRCSVSMDCETASAAFDADNYECRSGACSYVGCNDDAECQASFSSPLYVCR
;
A
#
# COMPACT_ATOMS: atom_id res chain seq x y z
N MET A 1 19.90 11.97 26.40
CA MET A 1 19.18 11.74 25.13
C MET A 1 18.56 10.37 25.21
N LYS A 2 17.22 10.29 25.20
CA LYS A 2 16.46 9.06 25.39
C LYS A 2 16.28 8.44 24.00
N GLU A 3 17.03 7.39 23.69
CA GLU A 3 16.84 6.64 22.45
C GLU A 3 15.40 6.12 22.40
N ARG A 4 14.56 6.75 21.57
CA ARG A 4 13.29 6.16 21.15
C ARG A 4 13.64 5.01 20.23
N ARG A 5 13.48 3.77 20.72
CA ARG A 5 13.36 2.61 19.84
C ARG A 5 12.10 2.80 19.03
N VAL A 6 12.25 3.26 17.79
CA VAL A 6 11.16 3.26 16.80
C VAL A 6 11.00 1.81 16.41
N ALA A 7 10.00 1.14 16.99
CA ALA A 7 9.45 -0.04 16.34
C ALA A 7 8.96 0.44 14.97
N ALA A 8 9.40 -0.21 13.90
CA ALA A 8 8.76 -0.03 12.60
C ALA A 8 7.31 -0.47 12.78
N VAL A 9 6.43 0.48 13.04
CA VAL A 9 4.99 0.27 13.03
C VAL A 9 4.66 0.11 11.54
N PRO A 10 4.09 -1.02 11.11
CA PRO A 10 3.63 -1.14 9.74
C PRO A 10 2.57 -0.06 9.56
N VAL A 11 2.93 0.99 8.80
CA VAL A 11 1.96 1.95 8.28
C VAL A 11 0.96 1.11 7.52
N LEU A 12 -0.25 1.04 8.08
CA LEU A 12 -1.39 0.35 7.49
C LEU A 12 -1.86 1.17 6.29
N VAL A 13 -1.01 1.27 5.27
CA VAL A 13 -1.52 1.40 3.93
C VAL A 13 -2.25 0.10 3.70
N LEU A 14 -3.56 0.17 3.48
CA LEU A 14 -4.37 -0.95 2.99
C LEU A 14 -3.98 -1.28 1.53
N ILE A 15 -2.69 -1.25 1.21
CA ILE A 15 -2.11 -2.07 0.16
C ILE A 15 -2.15 -3.49 0.75
N LEU A 16 -2.50 -4.46 -0.07
CA LEU A 16 -2.27 -5.89 0.13
C LEU A 16 -0.75 -6.20 0.26
N ALA A 17 -0.02 -5.43 1.04
CA ALA A 17 1.35 -5.70 1.45
C ALA A 17 1.25 -6.56 2.71
N MET A 18 0.92 -7.84 2.49
CA MET A 18 1.27 -8.89 3.41
C MET A 18 2.79 -8.98 3.42
N SER A 19 3.42 -8.13 4.24
CA SER A 19 4.81 -8.30 4.64
C SER A 19 4.91 -9.62 5.39
N CYS A 20 5.12 -10.71 4.65
CA CYS A 20 5.62 -11.97 5.17
C CYS A 20 7.06 -11.74 5.66
N GLU A 21 7.23 -11.08 6.80
CA GLU A 21 8.38 -11.34 7.65
C GLU A 21 8.18 -12.73 8.25
N SER A 22 8.55 -13.74 7.46
CA SER A 22 8.76 -15.09 7.93
C SER A 22 9.96 -15.03 8.87
N ASP A 23 9.69 -14.77 10.15
CA ASP A 23 10.62 -14.94 11.26
C ASP A 23 10.92 -16.45 11.40
N ARG A 24 11.70 -16.98 10.45
CA ARG A 24 12.31 -18.30 10.54
C ARG A 24 13.52 -18.19 11.46
N ASP A 25 13.36 -18.76 12.64
CA ASP A 25 14.39 -19.54 13.34
C ASP A 25 15.81 -18.93 13.36
N ARG A 26 16.05 -18.05 14.35
CA ARG A 26 17.35 -18.01 15.03
C ARG A 26 17.27 -18.62 16.41
N SER A 27 17.00 -19.92 16.42
CA SER A 27 17.33 -20.80 17.53
C SER A 27 18.86 -20.83 17.74
N ARG A 28 19.30 -20.13 18.79
CA ARG A 28 20.23 -20.64 19.82
C ARG A 28 21.47 -21.44 19.34
N ALA A 29 22.63 -20.77 19.30
CA ALA A 29 23.91 -21.40 19.59
C ALA A 29 24.94 -20.38 20.15
N THR A 30 25.22 -20.49 21.44
CA THR A 30 26.49 -20.13 22.11
C THR A 30 26.94 -21.41 22.83
N PRO A 31 28.24 -21.67 23.14
CA PRO A 31 29.39 -20.75 23.13
C PRO A 31 30.75 -21.32 22.63
N ALA A 32 31.75 -20.43 22.51
CA ALA A 32 33.12 -20.53 23.05
C ALA A 32 34.25 -20.03 22.11
N ASN A 33 34.83 -18.88 22.49
CA ASN A 33 36.26 -18.71 22.80
C ASN A 33 37.32 -18.95 21.70
N ARG A 34 37.85 -17.88 21.08
CA ARG A 34 39.32 -17.68 20.97
C ARG A 34 39.71 -16.25 20.57
N ARG A 35 40.83 -15.85 21.17
CA ARG A 35 41.60 -14.61 21.08
C ARG A 35 42.06 -14.31 19.64
N ASP A 36 42.12 -13.04 19.24
CA ASP A 36 43.37 -12.27 19.23
C ASP A 36 43.13 -10.81 18.83
N ALA A 37 43.79 -9.93 19.56
CA ALA A 37 43.93 -8.52 19.27
C ALA A 37 45.19 -8.33 18.42
N THR A 38 45.17 -7.50 17.37
CA THR A 38 46.13 -6.40 17.13
C THR A 38 45.91 -5.67 15.80
N THR A 39 45.77 -4.34 15.92
CA THR A 39 46.31 -3.25 15.09
C THR A 39 46.47 -3.43 13.57
N GLY A 40 45.77 -2.58 12.83
CA GLY A 40 46.04 -2.25 11.42
C GLY A 40 45.62 -0.81 11.13
N ASP A 41 46.60 0.08 11.23
CA ASP A 41 46.57 1.52 10.94
C ASP A 41 46.56 1.76 9.41
N GLY A 42 46.07 2.93 8.97
CA GLY A 42 46.50 3.50 7.70
C GLY A 42 45.44 3.87 6.66
N SER A 43 45.33 5.18 6.46
CA SER A 43 45.40 5.86 5.15
C SER A 43 44.09 6.33 4.49
N SER A 44 43.78 7.60 4.79
CA SER A 44 43.79 8.72 3.84
C SER A 44 43.18 8.51 2.44
N ARG A 45 42.05 9.17 2.16
CA ARG A 45 41.73 9.69 0.82
C ARG A 45 41.20 11.12 0.87
N PRO A 46 41.48 11.95 -0.16
CA PRO A 46 41.41 13.40 -0.07
C PRO A 46 40.08 13.98 -0.53
N ALA A 47 39.89 15.23 -0.11
CA ALA A 47 38.89 16.18 -0.59
C ALA A 47 39.10 16.57 -2.06
N GLY A 48 38.00 16.95 -2.72
CA GLY A 48 37.91 17.54 -4.05
C GLY A 48 36.60 17.07 -4.69
N ASP A 49 35.79 17.88 -5.36
CA ASP A 49 35.92 19.27 -5.76
C ASP A 49 34.51 19.73 -6.19
N ALA A 50 34.24 21.02 -6.03
CA ALA A 50 32.97 21.66 -6.32
C ALA A 50 33.01 22.34 -7.69
N THR A 51 32.07 21.99 -8.57
CA THR A 51 31.60 22.82 -9.71
C THR A 51 30.15 22.39 -9.93
N ARG A 52 29.06 23.17 -9.83
CA ARG A 52 28.69 24.58 -10.07
C ARG A 52 28.89 25.09 -11.50
N LEU A 53 27.90 24.79 -12.34
CA LEU A 53 27.40 25.57 -13.49
C LEU A 53 25.87 25.36 -13.44
N GLN A 54 25.01 26.33 -13.07
CA GLN A 54 24.57 27.50 -13.85
C GLN A 54 24.47 27.20 -15.35
N ASP A 55 23.26 27.04 -15.89
CA ASP A 55 22.55 28.09 -16.66
C ASP A 55 21.34 27.48 -17.39
N GLY A 56 20.31 28.26 -17.69
CA GLY A 56 19.28 27.89 -18.69
C GLY A 56 17.82 28.06 -18.30
N SER A 57 17.43 29.26 -17.88
CA SER A 57 16.06 29.74 -17.78
C SER A 57 15.50 30.16 -19.14
N GLU A 58 14.45 29.51 -19.67
CA GLU A 58 13.55 30.01 -20.74
C GLU A 58 12.26 29.16 -20.68
N ILE A 59 11.00 29.60 -20.83
CA ILE A 59 10.31 30.86 -21.14
C ILE A 59 8.84 30.64 -20.66
N PHE A 60 8.26 31.65 -20.02
CA PHE A 60 6.81 31.78 -19.85
C PHE A 60 6.19 32.21 -21.18
N ASP A 61 5.21 31.47 -21.70
CA ASP A 61 4.26 32.02 -22.67
C ASP A 61 2.82 31.82 -22.18
N SER A 62 2.16 32.97 -22.00
CA SER A 62 0.79 33.14 -21.54
C SER A 62 -0.07 33.44 -22.76
N GLY A 63 -0.74 32.41 -23.30
CA GLY A 63 -1.64 32.54 -24.44
C GLY A 63 -3.11 32.44 -24.05
N SER A 64 -3.64 33.48 -23.40
CA SER A 64 -5.10 33.69 -23.27
C SER A 64 -5.69 34.15 -24.60
N ARG A 65 -6.69 33.42 -25.13
CA ARG A 65 -7.63 33.94 -26.14
C ARG A 65 -9.04 33.41 -25.87
N ASP A 66 -9.80 34.26 -25.19
CA ASP A 66 -11.23 34.42 -25.36
C ASP A 66 -11.57 34.71 -26.83
N VAL A 67 -12.44 33.90 -27.43
CA VAL A 67 -13.29 34.32 -28.53
C VAL A 67 -14.66 33.68 -28.30
N GLY A 68 -15.62 34.50 -27.87
CA GLY A 68 -17.02 34.11 -27.82
C GLY A 68 -17.60 33.97 -29.23
N ILE A 69 -18.40 32.93 -29.44
CA ILE A 69 -19.41 32.88 -30.50
C ILE A 69 -20.69 32.28 -29.90
N LEU A 70 -21.70 33.14 -29.78
CA LEU A 70 -23.12 32.79 -29.72
C LEU A 70 -23.54 32.34 -31.13
N ASP A 71 -24.37 31.31 -31.24
CA ASP A 71 -25.66 31.33 -31.98
C ASP A 71 -26.09 29.95 -32.51
N SER A 72 -27.23 29.50 -32.00
CA SER A 72 -28.36 28.82 -32.66
C SER A 72 -28.23 27.48 -33.42
N THR A 73 -29.01 26.54 -32.86
CA THR A 73 -29.98 25.66 -33.55
C THR A 73 -29.50 24.72 -34.66
N ALA A 74 -29.38 23.44 -34.32
CA ALA A 74 -29.79 22.35 -35.21
C ALA A 74 -30.25 21.15 -34.37
N SER A 75 -31.56 20.96 -34.36
CA SER A 75 -32.23 19.76 -33.86
C SER A 75 -32.07 18.66 -34.90
N ASP A 76 -31.08 17.78 -34.72
CA ASP A 76 -31.01 16.52 -35.47
C ASP A 76 -31.04 15.35 -34.50
N ALA A 77 -32.19 14.68 -34.51
CA ALA A 77 -32.44 13.41 -33.85
C ALA A 77 -31.41 12.37 -34.32
N ARG A 78 -30.58 11.89 -33.39
CA ARG A 78 -29.75 10.70 -33.60
C ARG A 78 -30.24 9.56 -32.71
N ALA A 79 -30.73 8.56 -33.44
CA ALA A 79 -31.09 7.20 -33.10
C ALA A 79 -30.36 6.58 -31.90
N ASP A 80 -31.18 5.92 -31.06
CA ASP A 80 -30.91 4.68 -30.31
C ASP A 80 -29.43 4.31 -30.12
N ASP A 81 -28.80 4.94 -29.13
CA ASP A 81 -27.60 4.41 -28.49
C ASP A 81 -28.03 3.19 -27.67
N SER A 82 -27.90 2.02 -28.30
CA SER A 82 -28.19 0.73 -27.70
C SER A 82 -27.24 0.54 -26.52
N GLY A 83 -27.78 0.67 -25.31
CA GLY A 83 -27.07 0.54 -24.05
C GLY A 83 -26.11 -0.65 -24.07
N VAL A 84 -24.82 -0.34 -24.18
CA VAL A 84 -23.77 -1.25 -23.78
C VAL A 84 -23.96 -1.38 -22.27
N SER A 85 -24.63 -2.45 -21.85
CA SER A 85 -24.60 -2.86 -20.46
C SER A 85 -23.14 -3.02 -20.12
N ASP A 86 -22.60 -2.10 -19.31
CA ASP A 86 -21.31 -2.26 -18.65
C ASP A 86 -21.38 -3.63 -17.97
N ALA A 87 -20.79 -4.62 -18.64
CA ALA A 87 -20.64 -5.95 -18.10
C ALA A 87 -19.68 -5.74 -16.93
N GLY A 88 -20.26 -5.54 -15.74
CA GLY A 88 -19.50 -5.26 -14.52
C GLY A 88 -18.35 -6.25 -14.47
N GLY A 89 -17.13 -5.72 -14.54
CA GLY A 89 -15.93 -6.54 -14.57
C GLY A 89 -16.03 -7.57 -13.45
N ALA A 90 -15.76 -8.84 -13.76
CA ALA A 90 -15.79 -9.89 -12.76
C ALA A 90 -14.93 -9.45 -11.56
N ALA A 91 -15.47 -9.60 -10.35
CA ALA A 91 -14.72 -9.30 -9.14
C ALA A 91 -13.46 -10.16 -9.12
N ILE A 92 -12.32 -9.55 -8.79
CA ILE A 92 -11.04 -10.26 -8.66
C ILE A 92 -11.10 -11.06 -7.35
N PRO A 93 -11.06 -12.40 -7.40
CA PRO A 93 -11.17 -13.18 -6.19
C PRO A 93 -9.91 -13.01 -5.33
N PHE A 94 -10.06 -12.90 -4.02
CA PHE A 94 -8.96 -12.74 -3.09
C PHE A 94 -9.06 -13.72 -1.93
N CYS A 95 -7.90 -14.01 -1.34
CA CYS A 95 -7.89 -14.85 -0.15
C CYS A 95 -8.49 -14.09 1.04
N VAL A 96 -9.67 -14.53 1.46
CA VAL A 96 -10.39 -14.00 2.61
C VAL A 96 -10.52 -15.02 3.71
N ARG A 97 -10.64 -14.55 4.94
CA ARG A 97 -11.05 -15.39 6.05
C ARG A 97 -12.53 -15.75 5.88
N GLY A 98 -12.82 -17.04 5.82
CA GLY A 98 -14.15 -17.61 5.86
C GLY A 98 -14.73 -17.60 7.27
N CYS A 99 -16.06 -17.66 7.35
CA CYS A 99 -16.80 -17.64 8.61
C CYS A 99 -18.13 -18.39 8.53
N SER A 100 -18.64 -18.79 9.69
CA SER A 100 -20.05 -19.14 9.88
C SER A 100 -20.80 -18.06 10.67
N THR A 101 -20.08 -17.29 11.48
CA THR A 101 -20.59 -16.15 12.26
C THR A 101 -19.55 -15.04 12.32
N ALA A 102 -19.95 -13.82 12.67
CA ALA A 102 -19.01 -12.70 12.84
C ALA A 102 -17.94 -12.96 13.92
N ALA A 103 -18.23 -13.81 14.91
CA ALA A 103 -17.25 -14.20 15.93
C ALA A 103 -16.04 -14.94 15.35
N ASP A 104 -16.22 -15.67 14.25
CA ASP A 104 -15.13 -16.37 13.57
C ASP A 104 -14.14 -15.40 12.91
N CYS A 105 -14.53 -14.15 12.70
CA CYS A 105 -13.73 -13.12 12.05
C CYS A 105 -12.82 -12.36 13.01
N SER A 106 -13.08 -12.45 14.32
CA SER A 106 -12.34 -11.74 15.35
C SER A 106 -10.85 -12.11 15.36
N SER A 107 -9.99 -11.11 15.50
CA SER A 107 -8.55 -11.27 15.79
C SER A 107 -8.24 -11.11 17.29
N GLY A 108 -9.25 -10.80 18.10
CA GLY A 108 -9.11 -10.57 19.55
C GLY A 108 -8.73 -9.15 19.96
N SER A 109 -8.59 -8.22 19.01
CA SER A 109 -8.36 -6.79 19.30
C SER A 109 -9.65 -5.97 19.12
N PRO A 110 -9.89 -4.92 19.92
CA PRO A 110 -11.19 -4.21 19.93
C PRO A 110 -11.64 -3.59 18.61
N ALA A 111 -10.74 -3.24 17.70
CA ALA A 111 -11.09 -2.68 16.39
C ALA A 111 -11.30 -3.77 15.31
N TYR A 112 -11.04 -5.02 15.68
CA TYR A 112 -11.09 -6.19 14.80
C TYR A 112 -11.73 -7.37 15.55
N ASP A 113 -12.72 -7.08 16.39
CA ASP A 113 -13.49 -8.10 17.10
C ASP A 113 -14.81 -8.41 16.39
N ALA A 114 -15.61 -9.31 16.96
CA ALA A 114 -16.82 -9.82 16.32
C ALA A 114 -17.82 -8.72 15.91
N ASP A 115 -17.83 -7.57 16.58
CA ASP A 115 -18.78 -6.50 16.29
C ASP A 115 -18.34 -5.61 15.12
N ASN A 116 -17.08 -5.66 14.72
CA ASN A 116 -16.55 -4.94 13.56
C ASN A 116 -16.64 -5.76 12.26
N TYR A 117 -17.26 -6.94 12.30
CA TYR A 117 -17.40 -7.81 11.13
C TYR A 117 -18.84 -8.26 10.91
N GLU A 118 -19.14 -8.54 9.65
CA GLU A 118 -20.30 -9.29 9.21
C GLU A 118 -19.84 -10.57 8.50
N CYS A 119 -20.52 -11.67 8.80
CA CYS A 119 -20.30 -12.91 8.06
C CYS A 119 -21.28 -12.97 6.88
N GLN A 120 -20.85 -12.48 5.72
CA GLN A 120 -21.68 -12.45 4.51
C GLN A 120 -21.25 -13.57 3.58
N THR A 121 -22.20 -14.40 3.14
CA THR A 121 -21.94 -15.51 2.20
C THR A 121 -20.76 -16.41 2.58
N GLY A 122 -20.52 -16.59 3.88
CA GLY A 122 -19.41 -17.40 4.40
C GLY A 122 -18.04 -16.72 4.41
N VAL A 123 -17.96 -15.40 4.19
CA VAL A 123 -16.73 -14.60 4.26
C VAL A 123 -16.83 -13.47 5.29
N CYS A 124 -15.71 -13.16 5.92
CA CYS A 124 -15.58 -12.06 6.86
C CYS A 124 -15.50 -10.73 6.12
N VAL A 125 -16.56 -9.92 6.22
CA VAL A 125 -16.61 -8.55 5.70
C VAL A 125 -16.37 -7.59 6.86
N TYR A 126 -15.33 -6.78 6.77
CA TYR A 126 -15.03 -5.78 7.79
C TYR A 126 -15.99 -4.59 7.66
N SER A 127 -16.78 -4.34 8.69
CA SER A 127 -17.75 -3.24 8.77
C SER A 127 -17.13 -1.94 9.26
N GLY A 128 -15.90 -1.99 9.78
CA GLY A 128 -15.14 -0.84 10.25
C GLY A 128 -15.02 -0.74 11.77
N CYS A 129 -14.07 0.09 12.21
CA CYS A 129 -13.99 0.52 13.60
C CYS A 129 -15.21 1.37 13.98
N ARG A 130 -15.57 1.39 15.26
CA ARG A 130 -16.73 2.12 15.78
C ARG A 130 -16.35 3.32 16.65
N SER A 131 -15.12 3.34 17.16
CA SER A 131 -14.63 4.44 18.00
C SER A 131 -13.11 4.62 17.95
N ASP A 132 -12.64 5.83 18.27
CA ASP A 132 -11.21 6.05 18.47
C ASP A 132 -10.66 5.18 19.61
N ASP A 133 -11.46 4.86 20.63
CA ASP A 133 -11.01 4.03 21.76
C ASP A 133 -10.72 2.59 21.35
N GLU A 134 -11.47 2.02 20.40
CA GLU A 134 -11.15 0.71 19.80
C GLU A 134 -9.79 0.74 19.12
N CYS A 135 -9.52 1.78 18.34
CA CYS A 135 -8.25 1.95 17.65
C CYS A 135 -7.10 2.13 18.62
N ARG A 136 -7.24 3.01 19.62
CA ARG A 136 -6.18 3.22 20.63
C ARG A 136 -5.86 1.97 21.41
N GLN A 137 -6.86 1.16 21.75
CA GLN A 137 -6.66 -0.11 22.46
C GLN A 137 -6.02 -1.17 21.57
N SER A 138 -6.45 -1.28 20.31
CA SER A 138 -5.93 -2.28 19.36
C SER A 138 -4.46 -2.06 19.03
N PHE A 139 -4.03 -0.79 18.93
CA PHE A 139 -2.66 -0.41 18.62
C PHE A 139 -1.84 0.03 19.84
N ALA A 140 -2.44 0.00 21.04
CA ALA A 140 -1.84 0.51 22.28
C ALA A 140 -1.22 1.93 22.17
N SER A 141 -1.85 2.80 21.38
CA SER A 141 -1.32 4.12 21.02
C SER A 141 -2.42 5.15 20.86
N SER A 142 -2.25 6.33 21.48
CA SER A 142 -3.17 7.47 21.33
C SER A 142 -3.13 8.08 19.93
N ALA A 143 -2.14 7.73 19.12
CA ALA A 143 -2.00 8.23 17.76
C ALA A 143 -3.03 7.63 16.80
N PHE A 144 -3.67 6.50 17.13
CA PHE A 144 -4.66 5.87 16.25
C PHE A 144 -6.08 6.34 16.54
N VAL A 145 -6.82 6.64 15.48
CA VAL A 145 -8.19 7.15 15.51
C VAL A 145 -9.05 6.42 14.49
N CYS A 146 -10.36 6.36 14.73
CA CYS A 146 -11.30 5.74 13.81
C CYS A 146 -11.81 6.77 12.82
N ARG A 147 -11.44 6.63 11.53
CA ARG A 147 -11.80 7.60 10.50
C ARG A 147 -12.38 6.90 9.26
N PRO A 148 -13.32 7.54 8.57
CA PRO A 148 -13.89 7.01 7.34
C PRO A 148 -12.84 7.00 6.22
N SER A 149 -12.80 5.89 5.46
CA SER A 149 -12.13 5.76 4.17
C SER A 149 -13.10 5.10 3.19
N GLY A 150 -13.68 5.89 2.29
CA GLY A 150 -14.83 5.46 1.51
C GLY A 150 -16.06 5.18 2.38
N SER A 151 -16.66 4.00 2.26
CA SER A 151 -17.84 3.59 3.03
C SER A 151 -17.53 2.93 4.37
N THR A 152 -16.25 2.64 4.65
CA THR A 152 -15.82 1.88 5.84
C THR A 152 -14.88 2.72 6.68
N SER A 153 -14.99 2.64 8.00
CA SER A 153 -14.05 3.33 8.90
C SER A 153 -12.89 2.42 9.27
N PHE A 154 -11.67 2.96 9.25
CA PHE A 154 -10.46 2.22 9.62
C PHE A 154 -9.73 2.94 10.74
N CYS A 155 -8.97 2.16 11.51
CA CYS A 155 -7.99 2.71 12.42
C CYS A 155 -6.81 3.24 11.62
N VAL A 156 -6.63 4.56 11.68
CA VAL A 156 -5.59 5.30 10.97
C VAL A 156 -4.79 6.13 11.96
N GLU A 157 -3.55 6.44 11.61
CA GLU A 157 -2.75 7.37 12.39
C GLU A 157 -3.31 8.79 12.24
N SER A 158 -3.45 9.46 13.38
CA SER A 158 -3.88 10.84 13.48
C SER A 158 -2.72 11.78 13.26
N CYS A 159 -3.02 12.93 12.67
CA CYS A 159 -2.03 13.94 12.34
C CYS A 159 -2.56 15.34 12.63
N SER A 160 -1.63 16.27 12.82
CA SER A 160 -1.86 17.72 12.72
C SER A 160 -1.20 18.31 11.47
N THR A 161 -0.15 17.66 10.96
CA THR A 161 0.63 18.03 9.78
C THR A 161 1.07 16.78 9.02
N ALA A 162 1.52 16.92 7.76
CA ALA A 162 2.04 15.80 6.99
C ALA A 162 3.28 15.15 7.63
N ALA A 163 4.12 15.94 8.32
CA ALA A 163 5.28 15.45 9.05
C ALA A 163 4.93 14.40 10.13
N ASP A 164 3.71 14.43 10.69
CA ASP A 164 3.27 13.43 11.68
C ASP A 164 3.08 12.04 11.06
N CYS A 165 2.87 11.98 9.74
CA CYS A 165 2.64 10.77 8.96
C CYS A 165 3.93 10.19 8.36
N ALA A 166 5.00 10.99 8.35
CA ALA A 166 6.25 10.65 7.72
C ALA A 166 6.99 9.55 8.50
N THR A 167 7.59 8.63 7.76
CA THR A 167 8.55 7.65 8.25
C THR A 167 9.96 8.03 7.82
N THR A 168 10.96 7.20 8.13
CA THR A 168 12.34 7.41 7.64
C THR A 168 12.56 6.94 6.21
N SER A 169 11.53 6.39 5.55
CA SER A 169 11.60 5.81 4.22
C SER A 169 11.23 6.85 3.17
N ALA A 170 12.01 6.94 2.08
CA ALA A 170 11.88 8.00 1.08
C ALA A 170 10.55 8.02 0.31
N ALA A 171 9.85 6.89 0.20
CA ALA A 171 8.53 6.82 -0.44
C ALA A 171 7.38 7.07 0.55
N TYR A 172 7.71 7.36 1.80
CA TYR A 172 6.76 7.55 2.89
C TYR A 172 7.26 8.66 3.82
N ASP A 173 7.89 9.70 3.29
CA ASP A 173 8.30 10.88 4.04
C ASP A 173 7.24 12.00 3.92
N GLU A 174 7.56 13.20 4.39
CA GLU A 174 6.55 14.27 4.61
C GLU A 174 5.82 14.68 3.32
N ASP A 175 6.50 14.75 2.17
CA ASP A 175 5.91 15.22 0.93
C ASP A 175 5.10 14.15 0.18
N ASN A 176 5.13 12.89 0.65
CA ASN A 176 4.19 11.87 0.18
C ASN A 176 2.89 11.81 0.98
N TYR A 177 2.66 12.71 1.95
CA TYR A 177 1.44 12.73 2.77
C TYR A 177 0.75 14.09 2.79
N GLU A 178 -0.56 14.04 3.01
CA GLU A 178 -1.37 15.18 3.46
C GLU A 178 -2.07 14.79 4.77
N CYS A 179 -2.10 15.72 5.73
CA CYS A 179 -2.96 15.57 6.90
C CYS A 179 -4.36 16.11 6.62
N ARG A 180 -5.32 15.20 6.37
CA ARG A 180 -6.71 15.57 6.04
C ARG A 180 -7.66 15.05 7.11
N ASN A 181 -8.44 15.95 7.72
CA ASN A 181 -9.40 15.60 8.78
C ASN A 181 -8.78 14.81 9.96
N GLN A 182 -7.54 15.16 10.34
CA GLN A 182 -6.76 14.44 11.35
C GLN A 182 -6.48 12.97 10.98
N SER A 183 -6.37 12.66 9.70
CA SER A 183 -5.94 11.36 9.17
C SER A 183 -4.80 11.56 8.19
N CYS A 184 -3.78 10.70 8.30
CA CYS A 184 -2.73 10.61 7.30
C CYS A 184 -3.30 10.09 5.98
N VAL A 185 -3.20 10.88 4.91
CA VAL A 185 -3.58 10.49 3.56
C VAL A 185 -2.31 10.38 2.72
N TYR A 186 -2.02 9.18 2.23
CA TYR A 186 -0.89 8.94 1.35
C TYR A 186 -1.19 9.46 -0.06
N LEU A 187 -0.36 10.37 -0.54
CA LEU A 187 -0.46 11.00 -1.87
C LEU A 187 0.26 10.20 -2.96
N GLY A 188 1.05 9.20 -2.58
CA GLY A 188 1.84 8.41 -3.49
C GLY A 188 3.31 8.83 -3.51
N CYS A 189 4.11 8.00 -4.15
CA CYS A 189 5.50 8.29 -4.48
C CYS A 189 5.60 9.32 -5.62
N HIS A 190 6.74 10.01 -5.70
CA HIS A 190 7.05 10.96 -6.77
C HIS A 190 7.85 10.32 -7.90
N ASP A 191 8.83 9.47 -7.56
CA ASP A 191 9.72 8.83 -8.52
C ASP A 191 10.21 7.43 -8.13
N ASP A 192 10.90 6.78 -9.07
CA ASP A 192 11.43 5.44 -8.87
C ASP A 192 12.52 5.37 -7.80
N VAL A 193 13.28 6.44 -7.61
CA VAL A 193 14.39 6.48 -6.65
C VAL A 193 13.85 6.36 -5.23
N GLU A 194 12.74 7.02 -4.92
CA GLU A 194 12.04 6.87 -3.64
C GLU A 194 11.68 5.41 -3.36
N CYS A 195 11.03 4.76 -4.31
CA CYS A 195 10.61 3.36 -4.16
C CYS A 195 11.82 2.42 -4.03
N GLN A 196 12.83 2.58 -4.88
CA GLN A 196 14.02 1.73 -4.84
C GLN A 196 14.81 1.91 -3.55
N SER A 197 14.90 3.14 -3.02
CA SER A 197 15.54 3.43 -1.74
C SER A 197 14.76 2.82 -0.58
N SER A 198 13.44 2.99 -0.58
CA SER A 198 12.53 2.51 0.46
C SER A 198 12.57 1.01 0.64
N PHE A 199 12.58 0.27 -0.48
CA PHE A 199 12.60 -1.20 -0.47
C PHE A 199 14.00 -1.80 -0.65
N GLN A 200 15.02 -0.95 -0.81
CA GLN A 200 16.41 -1.35 -1.11
C GLN A 200 16.47 -2.33 -2.30
N ASN A 201 15.63 -2.11 -3.31
CA ASN A 201 15.43 -3.03 -4.41
C ASN A 201 15.08 -2.28 -5.71
N THR A 202 15.94 -2.42 -6.72
CA THR A 202 15.78 -1.76 -8.03
C THR A 202 14.59 -2.25 -8.84
N SER A 203 13.99 -3.39 -8.46
CA SER A 203 12.78 -3.90 -9.09
C SER A 203 11.53 -3.11 -8.71
N TYR A 204 11.58 -2.24 -7.71
CA TYR A 204 10.45 -1.35 -7.41
C TYR A 204 10.47 -0.10 -8.28
N GLY A 205 9.28 0.37 -8.65
CA GLY A 205 9.08 1.64 -9.35
C GLY A 205 7.88 2.39 -8.79
N CYS A 206 7.88 3.69 -9.01
CA CYS A 206 6.74 4.54 -8.70
C CYS A 206 5.75 4.52 -9.87
N LEU A 207 4.82 3.58 -9.83
CA LEU A 207 3.94 3.26 -10.95
C LEU A 207 2.49 3.64 -10.62
N LYS A 208 1.69 3.88 -11.66
CA LYS A 208 0.27 4.17 -11.49
C LYS A 208 -0.41 3.00 -10.78
N ALA A 209 -1.17 3.27 -9.73
CA ALA A 209 -1.93 2.24 -9.05
C ALA A 209 -3.07 1.76 -9.96
N GLU A 210 -3.01 0.49 -10.39
CA GLU A 210 -4.15 -0.20 -10.99
C GLU A 210 -4.84 -0.99 -9.88
N LEU A 211 -5.79 -0.34 -9.21
CA LEU A 211 -6.57 -1.00 -8.16
C LEU A 211 -7.83 -1.64 -8.76
N PRO A 212 -8.24 -2.82 -8.25
CA PRO A 212 -9.53 -3.40 -8.60
C PRO A 212 -10.67 -2.40 -8.40
N PRO A 213 -11.70 -2.42 -9.26
CA PRO A 213 -12.90 -1.63 -9.04
C PRO A 213 -13.47 -1.86 -7.63
N GLY A 214 -13.73 -0.78 -6.88
CA GLY A 214 -14.31 -0.85 -5.54
C GLY A 214 -13.30 -1.02 -4.40
N ALA A 215 -12.00 -1.21 -4.69
CA ALA A 215 -10.99 -1.05 -3.66
C ALA A 215 -11.01 0.41 -3.16
N PRO A 216 -10.97 0.68 -1.84
CA PRO A 216 -10.79 2.03 -1.33
C PRO A 216 -9.47 2.56 -1.91
N LEU A 217 -9.57 3.44 -2.91
CA LEU A 217 -8.40 4.01 -3.54
C LEU A 217 -7.67 4.82 -2.45
N PRO A 218 -6.36 4.60 -2.22
CA PRO A 218 -5.58 5.71 -1.72
C PRO A 218 -5.75 6.86 -2.72
N ASP A 219 -5.82 8.09 -2.22
CA ASP A 219 -5.83 9.28 -3.10
C ASP A 219 -4.56 9.35 -3.99
N ALA A 220 -3.58 8.49 -3.71
CA ALA A 220 -2.39 8.26 -4.48
C ALA A 220 -2.67 7.80 -5.92
N SER A 221 -2.28 8.66 -6.87
CA SER A 221 -2.25 8.30 -8.29
C SER A 221 -1.15 7.29 -8.64
N ARG A 222 -0.12 7.18 -7.80
CA ARG A 222 1.06 6.32 -7.98
C ARG A 222 1.47 5.70 -6.65
N ILE A 223 1.91 4.46 -6.66
CA ILE A 223 2.42 3.75 -5.49
C ILE A 223 3.70 3.00 -5.86
N CYS A 224 4.49 2.63 -4.85
CA CYS A 224 5.62 1.75 -5.07
C CYS A 224 5.12 0.34 -5.39
N THR A 225 5.43 -0.15 -6.59
CA THR A 225 5.03 -1.48 -7.07
C THR A 225 6.21 -2.17 -7.72
N LEU A 226 6.21 -3.50 -7.67
CA LEU A 226 7.16 -4.31 -8.43
C LEU A 226 6.99 -4.06 -9.93
N ARG A 227 8.11 -3.82 -10.58
CA ARG A 227 8.25 -3.76 -12.03
C ARG A 227 8.21 -5.16 -12.59
N CYS A 228 7.60 -5.29 -13.75
CA CYS A 228 7.56 -6.55 -14.46
C CYS A 228 7.72 -6.35 -15.97
N SER A 229 8.14 -7.43 -16.61
CA SER A 229 8.06 -7.68 -18.05
C SER A 229 7.15 -8.88 -18.34
N VAL A 230 7.06 -9.81 -17.39
CA VAL A 230 6.19 -11.00 -17.39
C VAL A 230 5.64 -11.23 -15.98
N SER A 231 4.60 -12.06 -15.82
CA SER A 231 4.00 -12.32 -14.50
C SER A 231 4.94 -13.01 -13.52
N MET A 232 5.91 -13.78 -14.02
CA MET A 232 6.95 -14.42 -13.20
C MET A 232 7.84 -13.40 -12.46
N ASP A 233 7.90 -12.15 -12.91
CA ASP A 233 8.63 -11.09 -12.19
C ASP A 233 7.89 -10.65 -10.90
N CYS A 234 6.62 -11.05 -10.75
CA CYS A 234 5.72 -10.66 -9.66
C CYS A 234 5.58 -11.71 -8.57
N GLU A 235 6.10 -12.92 -8.77
CA GLU A 235 5.91 -14.03 -7.85
C GLU A 235 6.61 -13.81 -6.51
N THR A 236 6.00 -14.31 -5.45
CA THR A 236 6.57 -14.40 -4.12
C THR A 236 6.68 -15.86 -3.70
N ALA A 237 7.17 -16.12 -2.48
CA ALA A 237 7.26 -17.49 -1.97
C ALA A 237 5.90 -18.11 -1.56
N SER A 238 4.80 -17.37 -1.67
CA SER A 238 3.47 -17.78 -1.23
C SER A 238 2.63 -18.26 -2.42
N ALA A 239 1.89 -19.35 -2.22
CA ALA A 239 1.09 -19.98 -3.29
C ALA A 239 0.03 -19.05 -3.89
N ALA A 240 -0.57 -18.16 -3.09
CA ALA A 240 -1.59 -17.21 -3.54
C ALA A 240 -1.05 -15.95 -4.17
N PHE A 241 0.27 -15.90 -4.34
CA PHE A 241 1.01 -14.76 -4.85
C PHE A 241 2.15 -15.27 -5.74
N ASP A 242 1.89 -16.29 -6.55
CA ASP A 242 2.82 -16.83 -7.53
C ASP A 242 2.49 -16.31 -8.95
N ALA A 243 3.22 -16.78 -9.96
CA ALA A 243 3.18 -16.20 -11.31
C ALA A 243 1.82 -16.28 -12.02
N ASP A 244 0.91 -17.19 -11.66
CA ASP A 244 -0.42 -17.28 -12.27
C ASP A 244 -1.48 -16.43 -11.56
N ASN A 245 -1.22 -15.95 -10.35
CA ASN A 245 -2.06 -14.96 -9.69
C ASN A 245 -1.74 -13.50 -10.07
N TYR A 246 -0.77 -13.29 -10.97
CA TYR A 246 -0.39 -11.97 -11.46
C TYR A 246 -0.41 -11.88 -12.96
N GLU A 247 -0.59 -10.65 -13.44
CA GLU A 247 -0.28 -10.26 -14.80
C GLU A 247 0.59 -9.00 -14.81
N CYS A 248 1.38 -8.85 -15.86
CA CYS A 248 2.17 -7.64 -16.04
C CYS A 248 1.41 -6.62 -16.89
N ARG A 249 0.86 -5.58 -16.25
CA ARG A 249 0.13 -4.49 -16.92
C ARG A 249 0.92 -3.20 -16.82
N SER A 250 1.20 -2.59 -17.98
CA SER A 250 1.92 -1.31 -18.04
C SER A 250 3.27 -1.31 -17.30
N GLY A 251 3.92 -2.48 -17.20
CA GLY A 251 5.18 -2.67 -16.47
C GLY A 251 5.03 -2.78 -14.95
N ALA A 252 3.81 -2.88 -14.41
CA ALA A 252 3.49 -3.10 -13.00
C ALA A 252 2.81 -4.47 -12.79
N CYS A 253 3.14 -5.11 -11.68
CA CYS A 253 2.47 -6.33 -11.24
C CYS A 253 1.03 -6.03 -10.81
N SER A 254 0.06 -6.62 -11.51
CA SER A 254 -1.38 -6.53 -11.19
C SER A 254 -1.87 -7.89 -10.72
N TYR A 255 -2.47 -7.94 -9.54
CA TYR A 255 -3.03 -9.18 -8.99
C TYR A 255 -4.33 -9.53 -9.70
N VAL A 256 -4.41 -10.72 -10.28
CA VAL A 256 -5.59 -11.18 -11.04
C VAL A 256 -6.53 -12.07 -10.24
N GLY A 257 -6.10 -12.46 -9.04
CA GLY A 257 -6.89 -13.21 -8.09
C GLY A 257 -6.28 -14.56 -7.74
N CYS A 258 -6.79 -15.15 -6.65
CA CYS A 258 -6.46 -16.52 -6.27
C CYS A 258 -7.17 -17.53 -7.20
N ASN A 259 -6.64 -18.75 -7.33
CA ASN A 259 -7.28 -19.79 -8.14
C ASN A 259 -8.28 -20.63 -7.35
N ASP A 260 -7.94 -21.00 -6.11
CA ASP A 260 -8.79 -21.84 -5.27
C ASP A 260 -8.55 -21.70 -3.75
N ASP A 261 -9.42 -22.35 -2.96
CA ASP A 261 -9.32 -22.35 -1.50
C ASP A 261 -8.01 -23.03 -1.03
N ALA A 262 -7.46 -24.02 -1.73
CA ALA A 262 -6.26 -24.72 -1.31
C ALA A 262 -5.01 -23.83 -1.39
N GLU A 263 -4.93 -23.00 -2.43
CA GLU A 263 -3.92 -21.96 -2.62
C GLU A 263 -3.93 -20.93 -1.48
N CYS A 264 -5.12 -20.44 -1.11
CA CYS A 264 -5.28 -19.56 0.03
C CYS A 264 -4.89 -20.26 1.35
N GLN A 265 -5.37 -21.48 1.59
CA GLN A 265 -5.05 -22.21 2.82
C GLN A 265 -3.55 -22.49 2.96
N ALA A 266 -2.87 -22.80 1.86
CA ALA A 266 -1.41 -22.99 1.84
C ALA A 266 -0.68 -21.69 2.20
N SER A 267 -1.10 -20.56 1.62
CA SER A 267 -0.49 -19.24 1.82
C SER A 267 -0.60 -18.75 3.25
N PHE A 268 -1.76 -18.93 3.88
CA PHE A 268 -2.02 -18.49 5.25
C PHE A 268 -1.80 -19.59 6.30
N SER A 269 -1.41 -20.79 5.87
CA SER A 269 -1.28 -21.97 6.74
C SER A 269 -2.52 -22.19 7.62
N SER A 270 -3.72 -21.95 7.06
CA SER A 270 -4.97 -21.95 7.82
C SER A 270 -6.14 -22.40 6.94
N PRO A 271 -6.92 -23.42 7.39
CA PRO A 271 -8.09 -23.92 6.65
C PRO A 271 -9.24 -22.90 6.60
N LEU A 272 -9.13 -21.79 7.34
CA LEU A 272 -10.16 -20.76 7.38
C LEU A 272 -10.09 -19.82 6.17
N TYR A 273 -9.00 -19.80 5.41
CA TYR A 273 -8.92 -18.93 4.23
C TYR A 273 -9.55 -19.59 3.01
N VAL A 274 -10.30 -18.80 2.24
CA VAL A 274 -11.01 -19.21 1.03
C VAL A 274 -10.79 -18.18 -0.07
N CYS A 275 -10.88 -18.60 -1.33
CA CYS A 275 -10.72 -17.76 -2.50
C CYS A 275 -12.07 -17.23 -2.99
N ARG A 276 -12.37 -15.95 -2.80
CA ARG A 276 -13.71 -15.39 -3.07
C ARG A 276 -13.68 -14.01 -3.70
#